data_AF-A0A955Z1X0-F1
#
_entry.id   AF-A0A955Z1X0-F1
#
_cell.length_a   1.000
_cell.length_b   1.000
_cell.length_c   1.000
_cell.angle_alpha   90.00
_cell.angle_beta   90.00
_cell.angle_gamma   90.00
#
_symmetry.space_group_name_H-M   'P 1'
#
loop_
_entity.id
_entity.type
_entity.pdbx_description
1 polymer ?
#
loop_
_entity_poly.entity_id
_entity_poly.type
_entity_poly.pdbx_seq_one_letter_code
_entity_poly.pdbx_strand_id
1 'polypeptide(L)'
;MSPSAEAAAPRPKYKRSIKNYLIDSRFQLKYTAMIISVALVISGVMGAFLYRTSSQVTAQSQKVIAQGQKLIKESQTNSDLVKMQIKQEYADAPELADSFNKSAKTLDKELQAKQEGLFEQQAQTIEQQKKMLWSLVAGLVGLVVLIGLLGIYFTHKVAGPIYKMKLLLGQVGAGKLNFQGKLRKGDELQDFFEAFANMAEQLKARQAKEVSELELAIEAATASGASDEAISRIRSVRDEMKAALDK
;
A
#
# COMPACT_ATOMS: atom_id res chain seq x y z
N MET A 1 -11.84 67.04 4.94
CA MET A 1 -11.75 65.85 5.82
C MET A 1 -12.01 64.63 4.96
N SER A 2 -10.99 63.83 4.71
CA SER A 2 -11.06 62.59 3.91
C SER A 2 -11.78 61.50 4.72
N PRO A 3 -12.61 60.64 4.10
CA PRO A 3 -13.19 59.50 4.80
C PRO A 3 -12.12 58.43 5.00
N SER A 4 -11.88 58.05 6.26
CA SER A 4 -10.96 56.99 6.66
C SER A 4 -11.41 55.64 6.12
N ALA A 5 -10.49 54.94 5.44
CA ALA A 5 -10.65 53.57 5.02
C ALA A 5 -10.68 52.64 6.25
N GLU A 6 -11.83 52.02 6.48
CA GLU A 6 -12.03 51.02 7.54
C GLU A 6 -11.31 49.72 7.14
N ALA A 7 -10.24 49.40 7.87
CA ALA A 7 -9.41 48.22 7.62
C ALA A 7 -10.20 46.94 7.96
N ALA A 8 -10.49 46.13 6.93
CA ALA A 8 -11.17 44.86 7.07
C ALA A 8 -10.39 43.89 7.98
N ALA A 9 -11.06 43.39 9.02
CA ALA A 9 -10.50 42.42 9.97
C ALA A 9 -10.06 41.11 9.29
N PRO A 10 -8.97 40.46 9.76
CA PRO A 10 -8.46 39.23 9.16
C PRO A 10 -9.42 38.06 9.40
N ARG A 11 -9.80 37.36 8.31
CA ARG A 11 -10.68 36.19 8.36
C ARG A 11 -10.05 35.06 9.20
N PRO A 12 -10.80 34.38 10.09
CA PRO A 12 -10.26 33.33 10.95
C PRO A 12 -9.74 32.15 10.12
N LYS A 13 -8.48 31.75 10.35
CA LYS A 13 -7.88 30.55 9.75
C LYS A 13 -8.50 29.29 10.37
N TYR A 14 -9.41 28.66 9.64
CA TYR A 14 -10.01 27.39 10.04
C TYR A 14 -8.92 26.30 10.11
N LYS A 15 -8.55 25.85 11.32
CA LYS A 15 -7.68 24.67 11.51
C LYS A 15 -8.47 23.44 11.11
N ARG A 16 -8.16 22.87 9.94
CA ARG A 16 -8.74 21.60 9.49
C ARG A 16 -8.31 20.51 10.48
N SER A 17 -9.25 19.97 11.24
CA SER A 17 -8.98 18.89 12.19
C SER A 17 -8.76 17.58 11.44
N ILE A 18 -7.76 16.82 11.86
CA ILE A 18 -7.40 15.51 11.30
C ILE A 18 -8.58 14.52 11.44
N LYS A 19 -9.44 14.76 12.43
CA LYS A 19 -10.69 14.00 12.67
C LYS A 19 -11.68 14.09 11.51
N ASN A 20 -11.62 15.13 10.68
CA ASN A 20 -12.51 15.31 9.53
C ASN A 20 -12.10 14.48 8.30
N TYR A 21 -11.00 13.70 8.38
CA TYR A 21 -10.52 12.84 7.30
C TYR A 21 -11.26 11.48 7.25
N LEU A 22 -11.96 11.10 8.33
CA LEU A 22 -12.55 9.76 8.51
C LEU A 22 -14.08 9.71 8.30
N ILE A 23 -14.67 10.70 7.63
CA ILE A 23 -16.14 10.82 7.49
C ILE A 23 -16.76 9.65 6.70
N ASP A 24 -16.01 9.01 5.79
CA ASP A 24 -16.48 7.81 5.06
C ASP A 24 -15.55 6.60 5.25
N SER A 25 -15.47 6.16 6.51
CA SER A 25 -14.53 5.12 6.95
C SER A 25 -14.77 3.75 6.30
N ARG A 26 -15.99 3.39 5.87
CA ARG A 26 -16.27 2.03 5.37
C ARG A 26 -15.63 1.76 4.01
N PHE A 27 -15.67 2.74 3.10
CA PHE A 27 -15.04 2.60 1.79
C PHE A 27 -13.51 2.64 1.92
N GLN A 28 -12.98 3.63 2.64
CA GLN A 28 -11.54 3.77 2.88
C GLN A 28 -10.94 2.53 3.52
N LEU A 29 -11.58 1.99 4.58
CA LEU A 29 -11.07 0.84 5.30
C LEU A 29 -11.15 -0.44 4.46
N LYS A 30 -12.19 -0.62 3.63
CA LYS A 30 -12.29 -1.80 2.76
C LYS A 30 -11.13 -1.90 1.77
N TYR A 31 -10.85 -0.83 1.04
CA TYR A 31 -9.77 -0.83 0.03
C TYR A 31 -8.38 -0.77 0.67
N THR A 32 -8.22 0.03 1.74
CA THR A 32 -6.95 0.06 2.48
C THR A 32 -6.65 -1.30 3.11
N ALA A 33 -7.64 -1.96 3.73
CA ALA A 33 -7.47 -3.31 4.27
C ALA A 33 -7.16 -4.34 3.18
N MET A 34 -7.78 -4.23 2.00
CA MET A 34 -7.48 -5.09 0.85
C MET A 34 -6.02 -4.91 0.41
N ILE A 35 -5.55 -3.66 0.25
CA ILE A 35 -4.16 -3.36 -0.13
C ILE A 35 -3.18 -3.88 0.92
N ILE A 36 -3.46 -3.63 2.21
CA ILE A 36 -2.63 -4.13 3.32
C ILE A 36 -2.63 -5.65 3.33
N SER A 37 -3.76 -6.31 3.09
CA SER A 37 -3.84 -7.77 3.05
C SER A 37 -2.97 -8.36 1.94
N VAL A 38 -3.01 -7.77 0.73
CA VAL A 38 -2.12 -8.18 -0.37
C VAL A 38 -0.65 -7.94 0.01
N ALA A 39 -0.33 -6.79 0.60
CA ALA A 39 1.03 -6.50 1.06
C ALA A 39 1.51 -7.48 2.14
N LEU A 40 0.63 -7.90 3.07
CA LEU A 40 0.92 -8.89 4.10
C LEU A 40 1.12 -10.29 3.50
N VAL A 41 0.37 -10.67 2.48
CA VAL A 41 0.56 -11.95 1.77
C VAL A 41 1.92 -11.95 1.07
N ILE A 42 2.25 -10.90 0.31
CA ILE A 42 3.56 -10.76 -0.36
C ILE A 42 4.68 -10.79 0.67
N SER A 43 4.52 -10.04 1.77
CA SER A 43 5.43 -10.00 2.90
C SER A 43 5.63 -11.39 3.53
N GLY A 44 4.55 -12.14 3.75
CA GLY A 44 4.60 -13.49 4.30
C GLY A 44 5.30 -14.49 3.38
N VAL A 45 5.02 -14.43 2.07
CA VAL A 45 5.70 -15.28 1.07
C VAL A 45 7.20 -14.96 1.02
N MET A 46 7.55 -13.67 0.99
CA MET A 46 8.94 -13.22 1.01
C MET A 46 9.65 -13.63 2.32
N GLY A 47 8.98 -13.47 3.46
CA GLY A 47 9.49 -13.88 4.77
C GLY A 47 9.74 -15.39 4.85
N ALA A 48 8.82 -16.20 4.34
CA ALA A 48 8.99 -17.66 4.26
C ALA A 48 10.16 -18.05 3.34
N PHE A 49 10.32 -17.37 2.20
CA PHE A 49 11.45 -17.58 1.30
C PHE A 49 12.79 -17.23 1.98
N LEU A 50 12.88 -16.07 2.64
CA LEU A 50 14.09 -15.65 3.37
C LEU A 50 14.43 -16.61 4.51
N TYR A 51 13.41 -17.07 5.26
CA TYR A 51 13.60 -18.03 6.33
C TYR A 51 14.13 -19.37 5.81
N ARG A 52 13.55 -19.89 4.72
CA ARG A 52 14.03 -21.11 4.08
C ARG A 52 15.48 -20.97 3.62
N THR A 53 15.81 -19.90 2.90
CA THR A 53 17.18 -19.67 2.42
C THR A 53 18.18 -19.50 3.58
N SER A 54 17.84 -18.72 4.62
CA SER A 54 18.72 -18.55 5.80
C SER A 54 18.91 -19.86 6.57
N SER A 55 17.85 -20.64 6.74
CA SER A 55 17.94 -21.95 7.42
C SER A 55 18.80 -22.95 6.63
N GLN A 56 18.72 -22.96 5.30
CA GLN A 56 19.54 -23.81 4.44
C GLN A 56 21.02 -23.44 4.50
N VAL A 57 21.34 -22.14 4.41
CA VAL A 57 22.72 -21.65 4.50
C VAL A 57 23.31 -21.99 5.87
N THR A 58 22.56 -21.75 6.95
CA THR A 58 23.02 -22.05 8.33
C THR A 58 23.27 -23.56 8.51
N ALA A 59 22.35 -24.41 8.03
CA ALA A 59 22.49 -25.85 8.11
C ALA A 59 23.69 -26.36 7.30
N GLN A 60 23.95 -25.78 6.13
CA GLN A 60 25.11 -26.12 5.31
C GLN A 60 26.43 -25.72 6.01
N SER A 61 26.49 -24.52 6.60
CA SER A 61 27.66 -24.07 7.35
C SER A 61 27.99 -24.98 8.54
N GLN A 62 26.98 -25.44 9.28
CA GLN A 62 27.18 -26.39 10.39
C GLN A 62 27.78 -27.73 9.90
N LYS A 63 27.32 -28.24 8.75
CA LYS A 63 27.88 -29.47 8.15
C LYS A 63 29.33 -29.31 7.76
N VAL A 64 29.71 -28.17 7.17
CA VAL A 64 31.11 -27.88 6.79
C VAL A 64 32.03 -27.92 8.01
N ILE A 65 31.59 -27.32 9.13
CA ILE A 65 32.35 -27.33 10.38
C ILE A 65 32.47 -28.73 10.96
N ALA A 66 31.39 -29.50 10.97
CA ALA A 66 31.39 -30.88 11.45
C ALA A 66 32.31 -31.78 10.60
N GLN A 67 32.32 -31.57 9.27
CA GLN A 67 33.24 -32.26 8.36
C GLN A 67 34.69 -31.86 8.62
N GLY A 68 34.97 -30.58 8.85
CA GLY A 68 36.29 -30.09 9.22
C GLY A 68 36.82 -30.73 10.51
N GLN A 69 35.98 -30.84 11.55
CA GLN A 69 36.34 -31.54 12.79
C GLN A 69 36.62 -33.03 12.56
N LYS A 70 35.81 -33.70 11.74
CA LYS A 70 36.02 -35.11 11.40
C LYS A 70 37.33 -35.31 10.63
N LEU A 71 37.61 -34.44 9.66
CA LEU A 71 38.85 -34.46 8.87
C LEU A 71 40.09 -34.27 9.74
N ILE A 72 40.04 -33.36 10.73
CA ILE A 72 41.14 -33.18 11.69
C ILE A 72 41.38 -34.46 12.50
N LYS A 73 40.32 -35.09 13.03
CA LYS A 73 40.46 -36.34 13.80
C LYS A 73 40.99 -37.49 12.94
N GLU A 74 40.53 -37.61 11.70
CA GLU A 74 41.03 -38.61 10.75
C GLU A 74 42.51 -38.35 10.40
N SER A 75 42.88 -37.09 10.14
CA SER A 75 44.27 -36.68 9.90
C SER A 75 45.18 -37.02 11.08
N GLN A 76 44.76 -36.72 12.31
CA GLN A 76 45.51 -37.04 13.53
C GLN A 76 45.69 -38.55 13.71
N THR A 77 44.61 -39.33 13.53
CA THR A 77 44.66 -40.80 13.63
C THR A 77 45.61 -41.40 12.59
N ASN A 78 45.52 -40.93 11.34
CA ASN A 78 46.41 -41.37 10.27
C ASN A 78 47.86 -40.97 10.54
N SER A 79 48.08 -39.74 11.03
CA SER A 79 49.41 -39.27 11.43
C SER A 79 50.01 -40.16 12.51
N ASP A 80 49.26 -40.50 13.56
CA ASP A 80 49.75 -41.32 14.66
C ASP A 80 50.03 -42.77 14.24
N LEU A 81 49.20 -43.35 13.37
CA LEU A 81 49.47 -44.67 12.79
C LEU A 81 50.77 -44.69 12.00
N VAL A 82 51.01 -43.68 11.16
CA VAL A 82 52.27 -43.56 10.40
C VAL A 82 53.47 -43.33 11.32
N LYS A 83 53.34 -42.53 12.39
CA LYS A 83 54.41 -42.40 13.41
C LYS A 83 54.75 -43.75 14.06
N MET A 84 53.74 -44.56 14.40
CA MET A 84 53.95 -45.89 14.97
C MET A 84 54.64 -46.84 13.99
N GLN A 85 54.23 -46.84 12.71
CA GLN A 85 54.87 -47.64 11.66
C GLN A 85 56.34 -47.23 11.43
N ILE A 86 56.61 -45.93 11.28
CA ILE A 86 57.99 -45.43 11.12
C ILE A 86 58.87 -45.86 12.29
N LYS A 87 58.35 -45.76 13.52
CA LYS A 87 59.09 -46.14 14.73
C LYS A 87 59.35 -47.66 14.81
N GLN A 88 58.44 -48.50 14.33
CA GLN A 88 58.56 -49.95 14.36
C GLN A 88 59.47 -50.48 13.25
N GLU A 89 59.34 -49.95 12.04
CA GLU A 89 59.94 -50.51 10.82
C GLU A 89 61.29 -49.83 10.45
N TYR A 90 61.52 -48.62 10.96
CA TYR A 90 62.72 -47.81 10.68
C TYR A 90 63.39 -47.31 11.97
N ALA A 91 63.55 -48.19 12.96
CA ALA A 91 64.15 -47.85 14.26
C ALA A 91 65.59 -47.28 14.15
N ASP A 92 66.32 -47.63 13.10
CA ASP A 92 67.71 -47.23 12.86
C ASP A 92 67.87 -45.94 12.02
N ALA A 93 66.76 -45.31 11.60
CA ALA A 93 66.76 -44.12 10.72
C ALA A 93 66.08 -42.89 11.38
N PRO A 94 66.76 -42.21 12.32
CA PRO A 94 66.16 -41.11 13.11
C PRO A 94 65.77 -39.88 12.28
N GLU A 95 66.44 -39.63 11.15
CA GLU A 95 66.19 -38.44 10.30
C GLU A 95 64.81 -38.49 9.61
N LEU A 96 64.34 -39.68 9.21
CA LEU A 96 63.03 -39.85 8.58
C LEU A 96 61.89 -39.58 9.57
N ALA A 97 62.03 -40.07 10.80
CA ALA A 97 61.06 -39.84 11.87
C ALA A 97 60.94 -38.35 12.21
N ASP A 98 62.05 -37.61 12.25
CA ASP A 98 62.04 -36.18 12.58
C ASP A 98 61.39 -35.32 11.48
N SER A 99 61.72 -35.57 10.21
CA SER A 99 61.12 -34.86 9.07
C SER A 99 59.60 -35.12 8.94
N PHE A 100 59.16 -36.36 9.19
CA PHE A 100 57.74 -36.69 9.24
C PHE A 100 57.03 -35.98 10.39
N ASN A 101 57.58 -36.04 11.61
CA ASN A 101 57.02 -35.38 12.78
C ASN A 101 56.90 -33.87 12.59
N LYS A 102 57.87 -33.24 11.94
CA LYS A 102 57.83 -31.81 11.59
C LYS A 102 56.71 -31.49 10.61
N SER A 103 56.53 -32.32 9.58
CA SER A 103 55.49 -32.15 8.57
C SER A 103 54.09 -32.36 9.15
N ALA A 104 53.91 -33.43 9.95
CA ALA A 104 52.68 -33.72 10.68
C ALA A 104 52.29 -32.57 11.62
N LYS A 105 53.24 -32.06 12.42
CA LYS A 105 52.99 -30.90 13.30
C LYS A 105 52.60 -29.64 12.53
N THR A 106 53.19 -29.43 11.35
CA THR A 106 52.85 -28.27 10.51
C THR A 106 51.43 -28.42 9.96
N LEU A 107 51.09 -29.59 9.42
CA LEU A 107 49.75 -29.88 8.91
C LEU A 107 48.68 -29.77 10.00
N ASP A 108 48.94 -30.31 11.19
CA ASP A 108 48.02 -30.22 12.33
C ASP A 108 47.77 -28.76 12.72
N LYS A 109 48.83 -27.92 12.75
CA LYS A 109 48.72 -26.49 13.03
C LYS A 109 47.90 -25.76 11.95
N GLU A 110 48.14 -26.05 10.68
CA GLU A 110 47.40 -25.43 9.57
C GLU A 110 45.92 -25.80 9.60
N LEU A 111 45.59 -27.08 9.83
CA LEU A 111 44.21 -27.54 9.92
C LEU A 111 43.49 -26.94 11.13
N GLN A 112 44.16 -26.86 12.29
CA GLN A 112 43.61 -26.21 13.48
C GLN A 112 43.34 -24.72 13.24
N ALA A 113 44.33 -23.98 12.71
CA ALA A 113 44.17 -22.56 12.40
C ALA A 113 43.04 -22.32 11.37
N LYS A 114 42.92 -23.18 10.36
CA LYS A 114 41.84 -23.10 9.36
C LYS A 114 40.47 -23.38 9.98
N GLN A 115 40.39 -24.33 10.91
CA GLN A 115 39.15 -24.65 11.62
C GLN A 115 38.71 -23.52 12.54
N GLU A 116 39.63 -22.94 13.31
CA GLU A 116 39.38 -21.77 14.16
C GLU A 116 38.88 -20.59 13.32
N GLY A 117 39.54 -20.29 12.20
CA GLY A 117 39.09 -19.26 11.26
C GLY A 117 37.69 -19.51 10.69
N LEU A 118 37.34 -20.77 10.38
CA LEU A 118 35.98 -21.12 9.92
C LEU A 118 34.91 -20.90 11.01
N PHE A 119 35.23 -21.18 12.28
CA PHE A 119 34.33 -20.92 13.41
C PHE A 119 34.09 -19.42 13.60
N GLU A 120 35.16 -18.61 13.57
CA GLU A 120 35.04 -17.15 13.67
C GLU A 120 34.25 -16.57 12.50
N GLN A 121 34.55 -17.01 11.27
CA GLN A 121 33.84 -16.60 10.07
C GLN A 121 32.36 -17.00 10.14
N GLN A 122 32.03 -18.18 10.67
CA GLN A 122 30.65 -18.59 10.88
C GLN A 122 29.93 -17.70 11.89
N ALA A 123 30.55 -17.42 13.04
CA ALA A 123 29.95 -16.57 14.07
C ALA A 123 29.64 -15.16 13.53
N GLN A 124 30.58 -14.59 12.77
CA GLN A 124 30.38 -13.30 12.09
C GLN A 124 29.27 -13.38 11.03
N THR A 125 29.24 -14.45 10.23
CA THR A 125 28.22 -14.65 9.19
C THR A 125 26.82 -14.76 9.79
N ILE A 126 26.66 -15.47 10.92
CA ILE A 126 25.36 -15.60 11.61
C ILE A 126 24.88 -14.24 12.13
N GLU A 127 25.76 -13.45 12.75
CA GLU A 127 25.41 -12.11 13.23
C GLU A 127 25.07 -11.16 12.07
N GLN A 128 25.83 -11.20 10.98
CA GLN A 128 25.51 -10.44 9.76
C GLN A 128 24.17 -10.85 9.17
N GLN A 129 23.88 -12.16 9.12
CA GLN A 129 22.59 -12.67 8.64
C GLN A 129 21.43 -12.21 9.53
N LYS A 130 21.57 -12.25 10.86
CA LYS A 130 20.55 -11.72 11.77
C LYS A 130 20.30 -10.23 11.56
N LYS A 131 21.37 -9.43 11.43
CA LYS A 131 21.26 -7.99 11.15
C LYS A 131 20.58 -7.71 9.82
N MET A 132 20.95 -8.46 8.77
CA MET A 132 20.32 -8.39 7.45
C MET A 132 18.84 -8.78 7.51
N LEU A 133 18.48 -9.85 8.23
CA LEU A 133 17.08 -10.26 8.39
C LEU A 133 16.27 -9.20 9.14
N TRP A 134 16.78 -8.67 10.25
CA TRP A 134 16.12 -7.61 11.01
C TRP A 134 15.94 -6.33 10.19
N SER A 135 16.96 -5.92 9.42
CA SER A 135 16.85 -4.74 8.56
C SER A 135 15.85 -4.95 7.42
N LEU A 136 15.80 -6.14 6.82
CA LEU A 136 14.80 -6.50 5.81
C LEU A 136 13.38 -6.51 6.39
N VAL A 137 13.17 -7.12 7.56
CA VAL A 137 11.88 -7.13 8.24
C VAL A 137 11.44 -5.71 8.59
N ALA A 138 12.35 -4.89 9.13
CA ALA A 138 12.06 -3.49 9.43
C ALA A 138 11.69 -2.70 8.16
N GLY A 139 12.41 -2.91 7.05
CA GLY A 139 12.11 -2.30 5.75
C GLY A 139 10.74 -2.73 5.21
N LEU A 140 10.41 -4.01 5.33
CA LEU A 140 9.13 -4.58 4.88
C LEU A 140 7.94 -4.03 5.70
N VAL A 141 8.09 -3.97 7.02
CA VAL A 141 7.10 -3.33 7.91
C VAL A 141 6.94 -1.85 7.56
N GLY A 142 8.05 -1.14 7.38
CA GLY A 142 8.05 0.26 6.96
C GLY A 142 7.32 0.47 5.62
N LEU A 143 7.55 -0.41 4.65
CA LEU A 143 6.87 -0.39 3.36
C LEU A 143 5.37 -0.63 3.49
N VAL A 144 4.94 -1.62 4.29
CA VAL A 144 3.51 -1.89 4.55
C VAL A 144 2.83 -0.67 5.17
N VAL A 145 3.48 -0.04 6.16
CA VAL A 145 2.97 1.18 6.81
C VAL A 145 2.87 2.32 5.79
N LEU A 146 3.92 2.54 4.98
CA LEU A 146 3.94 3.58 3.95
C LEU A 146 2.82 3.39 2.93
N ILE A 147 2.65 2.16 2.43
CA ILE A 147 1.57 1.83 1.50
C ILE A 147 0.20 2.06 2.15
N GLY A 148 0.02 1.68 3.41
CA GLY A 148 -1.22 1.94 4.16
C GLY A 148 -1.53 3.43 4.28
N LEU A 149 -0.53 4.25 4.62
CA LEU A 149 -0.66 5.71 4.71
C LEU A 149 -1.00 6.34 3.35
N LEU A 150 -0.33 5.91 2.28
CA LEU A 150 -0.63 6.36 0.91
C LEU A 150 -2.03 5.92 0.48
N GLY A 151 -2.44 4.70 0.79
CA GLY A 151 -3.78 4.18 0.52
C GLY A 151 -4.87 5.03 1.16
N ILE A 152 -4.69 5.43 2.43
CA ILE A 152 -5.61 6.33 3.12
C ILE A 152 -5.64 7.72 2.45
N TYR A 153 -4.46 8.27 2.14
CA TYR A 153 -4.35 9.57 1.47
C TYR A 153 -5.11 9.60 0.13
N PHE A 154 -4.87 8.61 -0.74
CA PHE A 154 -5.56 8.51 -2.03
C PHE A 154 -7.05 8.24 -1.87
N THR A 155 -7.43 7.32 -0.98
CA THR A 155 -8.84 6.95 -0.84
C THR A 155 -9.69 8.11 -0.29
N HIS A 156 -9.09 9.03 0.48
CA HIS A 156 -9.78 10.25 0.91
C HIS A 156 -10.14 11.18 -0.26
N LYS A 157 -9.25 11.32 -1.26
CA LYS A 157 -9.52 12.15 -2.46
C LYS A 157 -10.64 11.59 -3.34
N VAL A 158 -11.02 10.32 -3.15
CA VAL A 158 -12.05 9.64 -3.94
C VAL A 158 -13.35 9.48 -3.14
N ALA A 159 -13.27 9.01 -1.89
CA ALA A 159 -14.45 8.67 -1.08
C ALA A 159 -15.36 9.86 -0.78
N GLY A 160 -14.79 11.01 -0.39
CA GLY A 160 -15.58 12.21 -0.10
C GLY A 160 -16.38 12.72 -1.30
N PRO A 161 -15.74 12.86 -2.48
CA PRO A 161 -16.43 13.21 -3.71
C PRO A 161 -17.51 12.20 -4.11
N ILE A 162 -17.27 10.89 -3.98
CA ILE A 162 -18.28 9.85 -4.25
C ILE A 162 -19.55 10.09 -3.42
N TYR A 163 -19.40 10.35 -2.12
CA TYR A 163 -20.55 10.59 -1.25
C TYR A 163 -21.37 11.80 -1.73
N LYS A 164 -20.69 12.90 -2.05
CA LYS A 164 -21.35 14.10 -2.57
C LYS A 164 -22.02 13.84 -3.91
N MET A 165 -21.39 13.08 -4.81
CA MET A 165 -21.98 12.70 -6.09
C MET A 165 -23.25 11.86 -5.90
N LYS A 166 -23.25 10.90 -4.98
CA LYS A 166 -24.44 10.10 -4.65
C LYS A 166 -25.60 10.98 -4.19
N LEU A 167 -25.32 11.99 -3.37
CA LEU A 167 -26.34 12.95 -2.90
C LEU A 167 -26.91 13.77 -4.07
N LEU A 168 -26.04 14.32 -4.93
CA LEU A 168 -26.45 15.13 -6.08
C LEU A 168 -27.23 14.33 -7.12
N LEU A 169 -26.79 13.10 -7.41
CA LEU A 169 -27.52 12.16 -8.28
C LEU A 169 -28.91 11.86 -7.72
N GLY A 170 -29.04 11.67 -6.41
CA GLY A 170 -30.33 11.48 -5.75
C GLY A 170 -31.25 12.70 -5.84
N GLN A 171 -30.71 13.92 -5.80
CA GLN A 171 -31.49 15.15 -5.98
C GLN A 171 -32.04 15.27 -7.40
N VAL A 172 -31.19 15.07 -8.41
CA VAL A 172 -31.60 15.08 -9.83
C VAL A 172 -32.61 13.96 -10.11
N GLY A 173 -32.38 12.76 -9.56
CA GLY A 173 -33.31 11.64 -9.67
C GLY A 173 -34.67 11.88 -9.00
N ALA A 174 -34.74 12.79 -8.02
CA ALA A 174 -35.99 13.24 -7.41
C ALA A 174 -36.63 14.44 -8.15
N GLY A 175 -36.12 14.81 -9.32
CA GLY A 175 -36.63 15.93 -10.13
C GLY A 175 -36.17 17.32 -9.69
N LYS A 176 -35.20 17.43 -8.76
CA LYS A 176 -34.62 18.73 -8.38
C LYS A 176 -33.46 19.06 -9.29
N LEU A 177 -33.70 19.90 -10.29
CA LEU A 177 -32.71 20.22 -11.32
C LEU A 177 -31.86 21.45 -10.99
N ASN A 178 -32.20 22.19 -9.93
CA ASN A 178 -31.46 23.38 -9.53
C ASN A 178 -30.45 23.07 -8.42
N PHE A 179 -29.37 22.34 -8.71
CA PHE A 179 -28.31 22.14 -7.72
C PHE A 179 -27.16 23.13 -7.88
N GLN A 180 -26.85 23.84 -6.80
CA GLN A 180 -25.64 24.65 -6.68
C GLN A 180 -24.58 23.85 -5.91
N GLY A 181 -23.71 23.16 -6.66
CA GLY A 181 -22.63 22.36 -6.09
C GLY A 181 -21.36 22.45 -6.90
N LYS A 182 -20.20 22.34 -6.25
CA LYS A 182 -18.90 22.05 -6.88
C LYS A 182 -18.14 21.02 -6.04
N LEU A 183 -17.38 20.14 -6.69
CA LEU A 183 -16.39 19.32 -5.98
C LEU A 183 -15.21 20.17 -5.53
N ARG A 184 -14.44 19.69 -4.54
CA ARG A 184 -13.31 20.43 -4.00
C ARG A 184 -12.12 20.33 -4.95
N LYS A 185 -11.39 21.43 -5.13
CA LYS A 185 -10.18 21.47 -5.98
C LYS A 185 -9.19 20.39 -5.51
N GLY A 186 -8.80 19.49 -6.42
CA GLY A 186 -7.86 18.38 -6.17
C GLY A 186 -8.51 17.03 -5.85
N ASP A 187 -9.83 16.94 -5.92
CA ASP A 187 -10.59 15.68 -5.92
C ASP A 187 -10.44 14.97 -7.28
N GLU A 188 -10.41 13.63 -7.29
CA GLU A 188 -10.21 12.85 -8.53
C GLU A 188 -11.47 12.80 -9.42
N LEU A 189 -12.66 13.09 -8.87
CA LEU A 189 -13.95 12.99 -9.57
C LEU A 189 -14.38 14.30 -10.25
N GLN A 190 -13.47 15.25 -10.48
CA GLN A 190 -13.81 16.55 -11.08
C GLN A 190 -14.40 16.40 -12.49
N ASP A 191 -13.73 15.67 -13.38
CA ASP A 191 -14.20 15.46 -14.76
C ASP A 191 -15.57 14.75 -14.79
N PHE A 192 -15.78 13.79 -13.88
CA PHE A 192 -17.07 13.13 -13.70
C PHE A 192 -18.16 14.12 -13.25
N PHE A 193 -17.83 15.01 -12.31
CA PHE A 193 -18.75 16.04 -11.86
C PHE A 193 -19.09 17.04 -12.96
N GLU A 194 -18.13 17.44 -13.79
CA GLU A 194 -18.36 18.33 -14.93
C GLU A 194 -19.30 17.68 -15.96
N ALA A 195 -19.08 16.41 -16.30
CA ALA A 195 -19.97 15.66 -17.18
C ALA A 195 -21.40 15.54 -16.59
N PHE A 196 -21.51 15.25 -15.29
CA PHE A 196 -22.79 15.21 -14.58
C PHE A 196 -23.49 16.58 -14.55
N ALA A 197 -22.74 17.66 -14.31
CA ALA A 197 -23.26 19.02 -14.28
C ALA A 197 -23.82 19.42 -15.65
N ASN A 198 -23.09 19.11 -16.73
CA ASN A 198 -23.55 19.34 -18.10
C ASN A 198 -24.83 18.55 -18.42
N MET A 199 -24.92 17.29 -18.00
CA MET A 199 -26.14 16.48 -18.15
C MET A 199 -27.33 17.13 -17.43
N ALA A 200 -27.15 17.56 -16.19
CA ALA A 200 -28.22 18.19 -15.42
C ALA A 200 -28.67 19.54 -16.01
N GLU A 201 -27.73 20.34 -16.50
CA GLU A 201 -28.03 21.60 -17.17
C GLU A 201 -28.86 21.36 -18.44
N GLN A 202 -28.53 20.32 -19.21
CA GLN A 202 -29.32 19.92 -20.39
C GLN A 202 -30.73 19.45 -20.02
N LEU A 203 -30.89 18.69 -18.93
CA LEU A 203 -32.21 18.30 -18.42
C LEU A 203 -33.02 19.52 -18.00
N LYS A 204 -32.40 20.47 -17.30
CA LYS A 204 -33.03 21.73 -16.87
C LYS A 204 -33.48 22.55 -18.07
N ALA A 205 -32.61 22.72 -19.06
CA ALA A 205 -32.92 23.46 -20.29
C ALA A 205 -34.06 22.79 -21.07
N ARG A 206 -34.07 21.46 -21.17
CA ARG A 206 -35.15 20.70 -21.83
C ARG A 206 -36.49 20.88 -21.11
N GLN A 207 -36.52 20.72 -19.79
CA GLN A 207 -37.75 20.88 -19.01
C GLN A 207 -38.27 22.33 -19.05
N ALA A 208 -37.39 23.33 -19.06
CA ALA A 208 -37.79 24.73 -19.26
C ALA A 208 -38.46 24.95 -20.63
N LYS A 209 -37.93 24.32 -21.69
CA LYS A 209 -38.55 24.35 -23.02
C LYS A 209 -39.92 23.68 -23.02
N GLU A 210 -40.05 22.50 -22.42
CA GLU A 210 -41.31 21.76 -22.33
C GLU A 210 -42.38 22.55 -21.55
N VAL A 211 -42.00 23.23 -20.45
CA VAL A 211 -42.90 24.13 -19.70
C VAL A 211 -43.38 25.29 -20.58
N SER A 212 -42.50 25.91 -21.37
CA SER A 212 -42.86 27.00 -22.27
C SER A 212 -43.81 26.54 -23.40
N GLU A 213 -43.58 25.36 -23.97
CA GLU A 213 -44.47 24.75 -24.97
C GLU A 213 -45.85 24.43 -24.36
N LEU A 214 -45.89 23.94 -23.13
CA LEU A 214 -47.12 23.72 -22.36
C LEU A 214 -47.88 25.01 -22.10
N GLU A 215 -47.21 26.12 -21.77
CA GLU A 215 -47.83 27.43 -21.59
C GLU A 215 -48.56 27.88 -22.87
N LEU A 216 -47.90 27.79 -24.04
CA LEU A 216 -48.50 28.11 -25.34
C LEU A 216 -49.69 27.19 -25.69
N ALA A 217 -49.56 25.88 -25.42
CA ALA A 217 -50.63 24.92 -25.67
C ALA A 217 -51.88 25.18 -24.79
N ILE A 218 -51.67 25.56 -23.53
CA ILE A 218 -52.76 25.94 -22.61
C ILE A 218 -53.48 27.19 -23.14
N GLU A 219 -52.76 28.20 -23.63
CA GLU A 219 -53.35 29.42 -24.20
C GLU A 219 -54.19 29.10 -25.45
N ALA A 220 -53.66 28.32 -26.39
CA ALA A 220 -54.37 27.92 -27.60
C ALA A 220 -55.62 27.07 -27.29
N ALA A 221 -55.52 26.13 -26.34
CA ALA A 221 -56.67 25.30 -25.91
C ALA A 221 -57.77 26.15 -25.24
N THR A 222 -57.38 27.14 -24.43
CA THR A 222 -58.31 28.09 -23.81
C THR A 222 -59.04 28.92 -24.87
N ALA A 223 -58.30 29.44 -25.87
CA ALA A 223 -58.89 30.20 -26.98
C ALA A 223 -59.83 29.35 -27.86
N SER A 224 -59.59 28.04 -27.96
CA SER A 224 -60.39 27.11 -28.76
C SER A 224 -61.63 26.58 -28.03
N GLY A 225 -61.91 27.04 -26.81
CA GLY A 225 -63.09 26.66 -26.03
C GLY A 225 -62.99 25.29 -25.35
N ALA A 226 -61.78 24.81 -25.03
CA ALA A 226 -61.61 23.62 -24.20
C ALA A 226 -62.23 23.81 -22.81
N SER A 227 -62.73 22.73 -22.21
CA SER A 227 -63.34 22.77 -20.88
C SER A 227 -62.35 23.26 -19.81
N ASP A 228 -62.83 24.08 -18.86
CA ASP A 228 -62.03 24.58 -17.73
C ASP A 228 -61.38 23.47 -16.90
N GLU A 229 -62.06 22.32 -16.77
CA GLU A 229 -61.52 21.16 -16.03
C GLU A 229 -60.27 20.59 -16.72
N ALA A 230 -60.28 20.44 -18.04
CA ALA A 230 -59.13 19.98 -18.80
C ALA A 230 -57.96 20.98 -18.72
N ILE A 231 -58.25 22.28 -18.83
CA ILE A 231 -57.24 23.35 -18.71
C ILE A 231 -56.61 23.35 -17.32
N SER A 232 -57.41 23.17 -16.26
CA SER A 232 -56.93 23.10 -14.87
C SER A 232 -55.97 21.93 -14.67
N ARG A 233 -56.29 20.73 -15.18
CA ARG A 233 -55.41 19.55 -15.09
C ARG A 233 -54.06 19.79 -15.76
N ILE A 234 -54.04 20.39 -16.96
CA ILE A 234 -52.79 20.68 -17.69
C ILE A 234 -51.96 21.75 -16.96
N ARG A 235 -52.61 22.78 -16.40
CA ARG A 235 -51.93 23.80 -15.57
C ARG A 235 -51.25 23.16 -14.36
N SER A 236 -51.91 22.22 -13.69
CA SER A 236 -51.31 21.50 -12.56
C SER A 236 -50.00 20.80 -12.96
N VAL A 237 -49.99 20.09 -14.09
CA VAL A 237 -48.78 19.40 -14.59
C VAL A 237 -47.67 20.40 -14.92
N ARG A 238 -48.00 21.50 -15.61
CA ARG A 238 -47.03 22.57 -15.90
C ARG A 238 -46.46 23.15 -14.60
N ASP A 239 -47.30 23.40 -13.60
CA ASP A 239 -46.88 24.01 -12.33
C ASP A 239 -45.96 23.07 -11.54
N GLU A 240 -46.22 21.76 -11.58
CA GLU A 240 -45.32 20.73 -11.03
C GLU A 240 -43.96 20.71 -11.76
N MET A 241 -43.98 20.72 -13.10
CA MET A 241 -42.77 20.77 -13.92
C MET A 241 -41.98 22.07 -13.67
N LYS A 242 -42.66 23.20 -13.47
CA LYS A 242 -42.03 24.49 -13.19
C LYS A 242 -41.41 24.51 -11.79
N ALA A 243 -42.10 23.97 -10.79
CA ALA A 243 -41.60 23.90 -9.41
C ALA A 243 -40.30 23.08 -9.28
N ALA A 244 -40.05 22.12 -10.17
CA ALA A 244 -38.82 21.33 -10.23
C ALA A 244 -37.60 22.12 -10.78
N LEU A 245 -37.83 23.22 -11.52
CA LEU A 245 -36.77 24.10 -12.03
C LEU A 245 -36.29 25.11 -10.99
N ASP A 246 -37.16 25.45 -10.03
CA ASP A 246 -36.90 26.45 -8.99
C ASP A 246 -36.30 25.86 -7.70
N LYS A 247 -36.57 24.56 -7.44
CA LYS A 247 -36.14 23.81 -6.24
C LYS A 247 -34.79 23.12 -6.39
#